data_AF-A0A6J3BZT9-F1
#
_entry.id   AF-A0A6J3BZT9-F1
#
_cell.length_a   1.000
_cell.length_b   1.000
_cell.length_c   1.000
_cell.angle_alpha   90.00
_cell.angle_beta   90.00
_cell.angle_gamma   90.00
#
_symmetry.space_group_name_H-M   'P 1'
#
loop_
_entity.id
_entity.type
_entity.pdbx_description
1 polymer ?
#
loop_
_entity_poly.entity_id
_entity_poly.type
_entity_poly.pdbx_seq_one_letter_code
_entity_poly.pdbx_strand_id
1 'polypeptide(L)'
;MSGATTPTTTEAPAALPALDDRDMEPRTPMKRLGSTRKLAAFSNIRLQLGEQARVLEARAEAAAGVAGELHDYCRRRADLEHDYARALDKLARAALQRHRDHRHKREQWPLTGAFACWQAALEHTRALSRDHAALGELYAGPLAARLQRAADHALRLHHQGIFRVSGSQVEMQALRAAFERGEDPLAHVRDASDINSVILSDDKLCSSALHVQCAQLE
;
A
#
# COMPACT_ATOMS: atom_id res chain seq x y z
N MET A 1 -19.69 49.69 22.89
CA MET A 1 -21.09 49.56 23.35
C MET A 1 -21.98 49.46 22.14
N SER A 2 -22.96 48.57 22.22
CA SER A 2 -23.95 48.17 21.22
C SER A 2 -24.64 49.31 20.48
N GLY A 3 -25.23 49.00 19.33
CA GLY A 3 -26.41 49.72 18.86
C GLY A 3 -26.60 49.71 17.36
N ALA A 4 -27.22 48.65 16.86
CA ALA A 4 -27.85 48.64 15.55
C ALA A 4 -29.05 49.60 15.53
N THR A 5 -29.27 50.28 14.39
CA THR A 5 -30.61 50.64 13.89
C THR A 5 -30.52 51.21 12.47
N THR A 6 -31.04 50.48 11.49
CA THR A 6 -31.65 51.06 10.28
C THR A 6 -32.99 51.71 10.65
N PRO A 7 -33.43 52.75 9.92
CA PRO A 7 -34.65 52.55 9.14
C PRO A 7 -34.65 53.23 7.74
N THR A 8 -35.20 52.46 6.80
CA THR A 8 -36.05 52.75 5.64
C THR A 8 -36.40 54.18 5.25
N THR A 9 -36.19 54.52 3.98
CA THR A 9 -37.05 55.37 3.11
C THR A 9 -36.72 55.01 1.66
N THR A 10 -37.62 54.34 0.94
CA THR A 10 -38.59 54.90 -0.04
C THR A 10 -37.98 55.16 -1.41
N GLU A 11 -38.62 54.56 -2.43
CA GLU A 11 -38.90 55.10 -3.79
C GLU A 11 -38.51 54.17 -4.95
N ALA A 12 -39.54 53.72 -5.69
CA ALA A 12 -39.47 53.07 -7.01
C ALA A 12 -39.51 54.18 -8.11
N PRO A 13 -39.11 54.00 -9.39
CA PRO A 13 -39.53 52.90 -10.26
C PRO A 13 -38.50 52.40 -11.31
N ALA A 14 -38.96 51.45 -12.12
CA ALA A 14 -38.25 50.61 -13.09
C ALA A 14 -37.39 51.30 -14.17
N ALA A 15 -36.20 50.74 -14.44
CA ALA A 15 -35.56 50.65 -15.75
C ALA A 15 -34.37 49.65 -15.73
N LEU A 16 -34.51 48.50 -16.41
CA LEU A 16 -33.39 47.82 -17.10
C LEU A 16 -33.25 48.49 -18.48
N PRO A 17 -32.13 48.41 -19.24
CA PRO A 17 -31.07 47.38 -19.21
C PRO A 17 -29.63 47.91 -19.45
N ALA A 18 -28.62 47.04 -19.28
CA ALA A 18 -27.44 46.91 -20.15
C ALA A 18 -26.43 45.95 -19.48
N LEU A 19 -26.56 44.65 -19.70
CA LEU A 19 -25.47 43.72 -19.44
C LEU A 19 -24.58 43.64 -20.69
N ASP A 20 -23.30 43.74 -20.42
CA ASP A 20 -22.15 43.91 -21.29
C ASP A 20 -22.05 42.83 -22.38
N ASP A 21 -21.74 43.26 -23.59
CA ASP A 21 -21.87 42.53 -24.86
C ASP A 21 -20.65 41.65 -25.17
N ARG A 22 -20.04 41.02 -24.14
CA ARG A 22 -18.69 40.42 -24.27
C ARG A 22 -18.53 38.94 -23.92
N ASP A 23 -19.59 38.14 -23.94
CA ASP A 23 -19.50 36.66 -23.81
C ASP A 23 -20.29 35.87 -24.88
N MET A 24 -20.43 36.40 -26.09
CA MET A 24 -20.94 35.66 -27.25
C MET A 24 -19.82 34.92 -28.01
N GLU A 25 -19.09 34.06 -27.31
CA GLU A 25 -18.45 32.91 -27.95
C GLU A 25 -19.46 31.76 -27.81
N PRO A 26 -20.18 31.38 -28.88
CA PRO A 26 -21.07 30.25 -28.81
C PRO A 26 -20.22 29.01 -28.56
N ARG A 27 -20.16 28.57 -27.29
CA ARG A 27 -19.73 27.22 -26.92
C ARG A 27 -20.40 26.28 -27.89
N THR A 28 -19.63 25.77 -28.85
CA THR A 28 -20.18 24.93 -29.90
C THR A 28 -20.89 23.78 -29.20
N PRO A 29 -22.20 23.58 -29.41
CA PRO A 29 -22.88 22.43 -28.84
C PRO A 29 -22.15 21.20 -29.38
N MET A 30 -21.64 20.35 -28.49
CA MET A 30 -21.04 19.08 -28.86
C MET A 30 -21.91 18.46 -29.94
N LYS A 31 -21.38 18.38 -31.17
CA LYS A 31 -22.07 17.80 -32.31
C LYS A 31 -22.64 16.47 -31.83
N ARG A 32 -23.96 16.29 -31.93
CA ARG A 32 -24.65 15.04 -31.56
C ARG A 32 -23.98 13.90 -32.31
N LEU A 33 -23.01 13.27 -31.66
CA LEU A 33 -22.47 11.99 -32.08
C LEU A 33 -23.68 11.06 -32.12
N GLY A 34 -24.02 10.56 -33.31
CA GLY A 34 -25.12 9.61 -33.48
C GLY A 34 -24.97 8.46 -32.47
N SER A 35 -26.10 7.94 -31.99
CA SER A 35 -26.17 6.93 -30.92
C SER A 35 -25.12 5.81 -31.08
N THR A 36 -24.88 5.36 -32.31
CA THR A 36 -23.84 4.38 -32.68
C THR A 36 -22.40 4.84 -32.43
N ARG A 37 -22.07 6.10 -32.71
CA ARG A 37 -20.74 6.68 -32.43
C ARG A 37 -20.51 6.92 -30.94
N LYS A 38 -21.56 7.27 -30.18
CA LYS A 38 -21.49 7.33 -28.72
C LYS A 38 -21.27 5.95 -28.10
N LEU A 39 -22.04 4.94 -28.55
CA LEU A 39 -21.87 3.54 -28.13
C LEU A 39 -20.45 3.02 -28.41
N ALA A 40 -19.88 3.33 -29.58
CA ALA A 40 -18.50 2.97 -29.91
C ALA A 40 -17.48 3.64 -28.98
N ALA A 41 -17.65 4.93 -28.65
CA ALA A 41 -16.78 5.64 -27.72
C ALA A 41 -16.85 5.06 -26.29
N PHE A 42 -18.05 4.79 -25.77
CA PHE A 42 -18.23 4.14 -24.45
C PHE A 42 -17.68 2.72 -24.43
N SER A 43 -17.85 1.95 -25.52
CA SER A 43 -17.27 0.62 -25.66
C SER A 43 -15.74 0.68 -25.60
N ASN A 44 -15.11 1.63 -26.30
CA ASN A 44 -13.66 1.82 -26.28
C ASN A 44 -13.13 2.20 -24.88
N ILE A 45 -13.80 3.12 -24.18
CA ILE A 45 -13.41 3.50 -22.80
C ILE A 45 -13.54 2.31 -21.85
N ARG A 46 -14.63 1.53 -21.94
CA ARG A 46 -14.81 0.31 -21.13
C ARG A 46 -13.72 -0.72 -21.39
N LEU A 47 -13.35 -0.91 -22.66
CA LEU A 47 -12.27 -1.82 -23.04
C LEU A 47 -10.92 -1.34 -22.46
N GLN A 48 -10.62 -0.04 -22.58
CA GLN A 48 -9.39 0.55 -22.04
C GLN A 48 -9.31 0.42 -20.51
N LEU A 49 -10.39 0.70 -19.78
CA LEU A 49 -10.44 0.54 -18.32
C LEU A 49 -10.32 -0.93 -17.90
N GLY A 50 -10.92 -1.85 -18.67
CA GLY A 50 -10.78 -3.28 -18.45
C GLY A 50 -9.33 -3.77 -18.61
N GLU A 51 -8.62 -3.27 -19.63
CA GLU A 51 -7.21 -3.57 -19.84
C GLU A 51 -6.33 -2.96 -18.74
N GLN A 52 -6.58 -1.72 -18.34
CA GLN A 52 -5.87 -1.09 -17.21
C GLN A 52 -6.05 -1.87 -15.91
N ALA A 53 -7.27 -2.35 -15.62
CA ALA A 53 -7.54 -3.18 -14.46
C ALA A 53 -6.73 -4.51 -14.51
N ARG A 54 -6.66 -5.15 -15.68
CA ARG A 54 -5.84 -6.36 -15.89
C ARG A 54 -4.34 -6.13 -15.68
N VAL A 55 -3.81 -5.02 -16.20
CA VAL A 55 -2.39 -4.68 -16.01
C VAL A 55 -2.07 -4.47 -14.53
N LEU A 56 -2.98 -3.85 -13.78
CA LEU A 56 -2.83 -3.64 -12.34
C LEU A 56 -2.97 -4.93 -11.53
N GLU A 57 -3.89 -5.82 -11.91
CA GLU A 57 -4.01 -7.18 -11.36
C GLU A 57 -2.70 -7.95 -11.55
N ALA A 58 -2.21 -8.04 -12.79
CA ALA A 58 -0.95 -8.71 -13.11
C ALA A 58 0.24 -8.11 -12.34
N ARG A 59 0.26 -6.79 -12.16
CA ARG A 59 1.31 -6.12 -11.36
C ARG A 59 1.20 -6.46 -9.87
N ALA A 60 -0.01 -6.52 -9.32
CA ALA A 60 -0.25 -6.89 -7.92
C ALA A 60 0.13 -8.36 -7.67
N GLU A 61 -0.25 -9.26 -8.57
CA GLU A 61 0.14 -10.68 -8.54
C GLU A 61 1.66 -10.85 -8.64
N ALA A 62 2.31 -10.15 -9.57
CA ALA A 62 3.77 -10.20 -9.71
C ALA A 62 4.48 -9.70 -8.44
N ALA A 63 4.00 -8.60 -7.84
CA ALA A 63 4.56 -8.08 -6.59
C ALA A 63 4.37 -9.05 -5.42
N ALA A 64 3.18 -9.67 -5.31
CA ALA A 64 2.91 -10.69 -4.31
C ALA A 64 3.76 -11.96 -4.52
N GLY A 65 3.97 -12.36 -5.78
CA GLY A 65 4.85 -13.47 -6.14
C GLY A 65 6.29 -13.26 -5.69
N VAL A 66 6.88 -12.10 -6.02
CA VAL A 66 8.25 -11.75 -5.58
C VAL A 66 8.35 -11.70 -4.05
N ALA A 67 7.35 -11.12 -3.37
CA ALA A 67 7.32 -11.09 -1.91
C ALA A 67 7.25 -12.51 -1.30
N GLY A 68 6.51 -13.43 -1.93
CA GLY A 68 6.46 -14.84 -1.56
C GLY A 68 7.80 -15.56 -1.76
N GLU A 69 8.46 -15.37 -2.90
CA GLU A 69 9.79 -15.94 -3.17
C GLU A 69 10.84 -15.47 -2.13
N LEU A 70 10.80 -14.18 -1.78
CA LEU A 70 11.66 -13.61 -0.74
C LEU A 70 11.32 -14.16 0.65
N HIS A 71 10.04 -14.37 0.95
CA HIS A 71 9.60 -14.99 2.21
C HIS A 71 10.18 -16.41 2.35
N ASP A 72 10.08 -17.21 1.29
CA ASP A 72 10.65 -18.56 1.25
C ASP A 72 12.17 -18.55 1.34
N TYR A 73 12.82 -17.59 0.70
CA TYR A 73 14.26 -17.37 0.84
C TYR A 73 14.63 -17.07 2.30
N CYS A 74 13.91 -16.17 2.97
CA CYS A 74 14.15 -15.85 4.38
C CYS A 74 14.00 -17.10 5.26
N ARG A 75 12.99 -17.94 5.01
CA ARG A 75 12.81 -19.19 5.77
C ARG A 75 14.00 -20.14 5.61
N ARG A 76 14.42 -20.40 4.36
CA ARG A 76 15.61 -21.23 4.08
C ARG A 76 16.89 -20.63 4.68
N ARG A 77 17.01 -19.30 4.66
CA ARG A 77 18.15 -18.61 5.26
C ARG A 77 18.16 -18.77 6.78
N ALA A 78 17.00 -18.67 7.43
CA ALA A 78 16.88 -18.88 8.87
C ALA A 78 17.36 -20.28 9.27
N ASP A 79 16.88 -21.33 8.57
CA ASP A 79 17.28 -22.72 8.84
C ASP A 79 18.82 -22.89 8.77
N LEU A 80 19.46 -22.30 7.75
CA LEU A 80 20.92 -22.32 7.59
C LEU A 80 21.65 -21.59 8.74
N GLU A 81 21.16 -20.42 9.15
CA GLU A 81 21.75 -19.67 10.27
C GLU A 81 21.64 -20.45 11.58
N HIS A 82 20.49 -21.08 11.84
CA HIS A 82 20.31 -21.93 13.02
C HIS A 82 21.18 -23.18 12.98
N ASP A 83 21.34 -23.82 11.83
CA ASP A 83 22.25 -24.95 11.65
C ASP A 83 23.71 -24.56 11.90
N TYR A 84 24.13 -23.40 11.39
CA TYR A 84 25.48 -22.89 11.60
C TYR A 84 25.72 -22.53 13.08
N ALA A 85 24.75 -21.89 13.73
CA ALA A 85 24.77 -21.64 15.17
C ALA A 85 24.94 -22.94 15.96
N ARG A 86 24.11 -23.97 15.68
CA ARG A 86 24.22 -25.30 16.32
C ARG A 86 25.59 -25.95 16.11
N ALA A 87 26.16 -25.82 14.91
CA ALA A 87 27.48 -26.36 14.59
C ALA A 87 28.60 -25.67 15.39
N LEU A 88 28.57 -24.33 15.49
CA LEU A 88 29.50 -23.56 16.31
C LEU A 88 29.39 -23.92 17.81
N ASP A 89 28.16 -24.04 18.31
CA ASP A 89 27.89 -24.40 19.70
C ASP A 89 28.43 -25.81 20.02
N LYS A 90 28.23 -26.76 19.11
CA LYS A 90 28.78 -28.11 19.21
C LYS A 90 30.31 -28.09 19.20
N LEU A 91 30.93 -27.29 18.33
CA LEU A 91 32.38 -27.14 18.26
C LEU A 91 32.95 -26.56 19.56
N ALA A 92 32.33 -25.50 20.11
CA ALA A 92 32.74 -24.91 21.37
C ALA A 92 32.59 -25.89 22.55
N ARG A 93 31.50 -26.67 22.61
CA ARG A 93 31.31 -27.70 23.65
C ARG A 93 32.34 -28.82 23.54
N ALA A 94 32.63 -29.29 22.32
CA ALA A 94 33.64 -30.32 22.08
C ALA A 94 35.05 -29.85 22.47
N ALA A 95 35.40 -28.60 22.15
CA ALA A 95 36.68 -28.01 22.56
C ALA A 95 36.82 -27.92 24.08
N LEU A 96 35.76 -27.49 24.78
CA LEU A 96 35.75 -27.45 26.25
C LEU A 96 35.84 -28.84 26.86
N GLN A 97 35.11 -29.82 26.31
CA GLN A 97 35.13 -31.19 26.79
C GLN A 97 36.54 -31.78 26.67
N ARG A 98 37.18 -31.61 25.52
CA ARG A 98 38.57 -32.07 25.32
C ARG A 98 39.53 -31.43 26.32
N HIS A 99 39.36 -30.14 26.64
CA HIS A 99 40.18 -29.53 27.70
C HIS A 99 39.97 -30.21 29.07
N ARG A 100 38.72 -30.51 29.44
CA ARG A 100 38.41 -31.21 30.71
C ARG A 100 39.06 -32.61 30.75
N ASP A 101 38.99 -33.36 29.66
CA ASP A 101 39.55 -34.71 29.57
C ASP A 101 41.08 -34.70 29.74
N HIS A 102 41.76 -33.68 29.22
CA HIS A 102 43.21 -33.55 29.28
C HIS A 102 43.74 -32.74 30.48
N ARG A 103 42.87 -32.22 31.37
CA ARG A 103 43.25 -31.30 32.46
C ARG A 103 44.32 -31.89 33.38
N HIS A 104 44.17 -33.16 33.77
CA HIS A 104 45.11 -33.88 34.64
C HIS A 104 46.51 -34.05 34.02
N LYS A 105 46.61 -34.02 32.68
CA LYS A 105 47.89 -34.15 31.97
C LYS A 105 48.57 -32.80 31.70
N ARG A 106 47.86 -31.68 31.93
CA ARG A 106 48.26 -30.32 31.54
C ARG A 106 47.92 -29.30 32.63
N GLU A 107 48.27 -29.61 33.89
CA GLU A 107 47.87 -28.80 35.04
C GLU A 107 48.41 -27.36 35.03
N GLN A 108 49.58 -27.14 34.44
CA GLN A 108 50.19 -25.80 34.31
C GLN A 108 49.65 -25.00 33.13
N TRP A 109 48.93 -25.63 32.18
CA TRP A 109 48.48 -24.96 30.96
C TRP A 109 47.61 -23.72 31.20
N PRO A 110 46.68 -23.71 32.18
CA PRO A 110 45.89 -22.52 32.51
C PRO A 110 46.70 -21.27 32.88
N LEU A 111 47.96 -21.43 33.27
CA LEU A 111 48.86 -20.33 33.64
C LEU A 111 49.58 -19.71 32.41
N THR A 112 49.36 -20.26 31.22
CA THR A 112 50.05 -19.82 30.00
C THR A 112 49.24 -18.77 29.22
N GLY A 113 49.92 -17.83 28.55
CA GLY A 113 49.24 -16.89 27.64
C GLY A 113 48.50 -17.59 26.49
N ALA A 114 48.98 -18.77 26.07
CA ALA A 114 48.31 -19.60 25.08
C ALA A 114 46.92 -20.07 25.54
N PHE A 115 46.73 -20.30 26.83
CA PHE A 115 45.41 -20.62 27.40
C PHE A 115 44.46 -19.44 27.30
N ALA A 116 44.92 -18.22 27.60
CA ALA A 116 44.11 -17.02 27.44
C ALA A 116 43.67 -16.81 25.98
N CYS A 117 44.57 -17.00 25.01
CA CYS A 117 44.22 -16.95 23.58
C CYS A 117 43.19 -18.03 23.20
N TRP A 118 43.34 -19.25 23.71
CA TRP A 118 42.39 -20.33 23.49
C TRP A 118 41.02 -20.04 24.11
N GLN A 119 40.97 -19.50 25.33
CA GLN A 119 39.73 -19.09 26.00
C GLN A 119 39.01 -17.99 25.20
N ALA A 120 39.75 -16.96 24.76
CA ALA A 120 39.20 -15.89 23.94
C ALA A 120 38.61 -16.42 22.62
N ALA A 121 39.30 -17.34 21.95
CA ALA A 121 38.79 -18.00 20.74
C ALA A 121 37.49 -18.80 21.02
N LEU A 122 37.43 -19.50 22.16
CA LEU A 122 36.25 -20.26 22.58
C LEU A 122 35.06 -19.34 22.88
N GLU A 123 35.29 -18.23 23.58
CA GLU A 123 34.28 -17.21 23.86
C GLU A 123 33.78 -16.56 22.58
N HIS A 124 34.68 -16.23 21.64
CA HIS A 124 34.31 -15.69 20.33
C HIS A 124 33.45 -16.67 19.52
N THR A 125 33.81 -17.95 19.51
CA THR A 125 33.01 -19.00 18.85
C THR A 125 31.59 -19.08 19.43
N ARG A 126 31.46 -18.97 20.76
CA ARG A 126 30.14 -18.94 21.44
C ARG A 126 29.37 -17.65 21.16
N ALA A 127 30.05 -16.52 21.02
CA ALA A 127 29.42 -15.26 20.63
C ALA A 127 28.86 -15.36 19.21
N LEU A 128 29.67 -15.82 18.25
CA LEU A 128 29.21 -16.08 16.88
C LEU A 128 28.01 -17.02 16.84
N SER A 129 28.02 -18.11 17.61
CA SER A 129 26.87 -19.02 17.72
C SER A 129 25.58 -18.29 18.11
N ARG A 130 25.63 -17.40 19.13
CA ARG A 130 24.47 -16.59 19.55
C ARG A 130 24.05 -15.58 18.47
N ASP A 131 25.02 -14.94 17.81
CA ASP A 131 24.73 -13.96 16.77
C ASP A 131 24.03 -14.61 15.57
N HIS A 132 24.51 -15.78 15.12
CA HIS A 132 23.87 -16.57 14.07
C HIS A 132 22.48 -17.06 14.47
N ALA A 133 22.27 -17.48 15.72
CA ALA A 133 20.94 -17.84 16.21
C ALA A 133 19.99 -16.62 16.17
N ALA A 134 20.46 -15.44 16.59
CA ALA A 134 19.68 -14.21 16.55
C ALA A 134 19.33 -13.78 15.11
N LEU A 135 20.27 -13.90 14.17
CA LEU A 135 20.01 -13.68 12.74
C LEU A 135 18.95 -14.64 12.21
N GLY A 136 19.03 -15.93 12.59
CA GLY A 136 18.02 -16.93 12.26
C GLY A 136 16.61 -16.53 12.70
N GLU A 137 16.45 -16.06 13.94
CA GLU A 137 15.17 -15.57 14.46
C GLU A 137 14.65 -14.34 13.70
N LEU A 138 15.53 -13.41 13.31
CA LEU A 138 15.15 -12.22 12.52
C LEU A 138 14.62 -12.61 11.13
N TYR A 139 15.27 -13.57 10.48
CA TYR A 139 14.83 -14.09 9.18
C TYR A 139 13.50 -14.85 9.28
N ALA A 140 13.35 -15.72 10.29
CA ALA A 140 12.14 -16.54 10.46
C ALA A 140 10.92 -15.74 10.94
N GLY A 141 11.12 -14.68 11.74
CA GLY A 141 10.04 -13.92 12.35
C GLY A 141 9.74 -12.60 11.63
N PRO A 142 10.35 -11.47 12.05
CA PRO A 142 9.94 -10.14 11.62
C PRO A 142 10.12 -9.89 10.11
N LEU A 143 11.16 -10.43 9.48
CA LEU A 143 11.36 -10.27 8.04
C LEU A 143 10.34 -11.06 7.23
N ALA A 144 10.15 -12.34 7.54
CA ALA A 144 9.16 -13.21 6.90
C ALA A 144 7.73 -12.63 7.05
N ALA A 145 7.37 -12.16 8.24
CA ALA A 145 6.06 -11.54 8.49
C ALA A 145 5.85 -10.24 7.71
N ARG A 146 6.90 -9.42 7.56
CA ARG A 146 6.81 -8.17 6.78
C ARG A 146 6.62 -8.46 5.29
N LEU A 147 7.30 -9.47 4.76
CA LEU A 147 7.15 -9.92 3.37
C LEU A 147 5.74 -10.48 3.12
N GLN A 148 5.23 -11.30 4.05
CA GLN A 148 3.86 -11.81 3.96
C GLN A 148 2.83 -10.67 3.95
N ARG A 149 2.95 -9.70 4.87
CA ARG A 149 2.08 -8.52 4.89
C ARG A 149 2.18 -7.71 3.60
N ALA A 150 3.38 -7.53 3.04
CA ALA A 150 3.56 -6.83 1.78
C ALA A 150 2.86 -7.56 0.62
N ALA A 151 2.93 -8.88 0.57
CA ALA A 151 2.20 -9.70 -0.41
C ALA A 151 0.68 -9.54 -0.25
N ASP A 152 0.18 -9.66 0.99
CA ASP A 152 -1.25 -9.51 1.29
C ASP A 152 -1.74 -8.09 0.95
N HIS A 153 -0.92 -7.06 1.21
CA HIS A 153 -1.24 -5.67 0.89
C HIS A 153 -1.31 -5.45 -0.63
N ALA A 154 -0.38 -6.00 -1.40
CA ALA A 154 -0.40 -5.91 -2.85
C ALA A 154 -1.70 -6.51 -3.43
N LEU A 155 -2.09 -7.69 -2.97
CA LEU A 155 -3.33 -8.36 -3.38
C LEU A 155 -4.58 -7.61 -2.89
N ARG A 156 -4.57 -7.09 -1.66
CA ARG A 156 -5.69 -6.34 -1.09
C ARG A 156 -5.93 -5.01 -1.78
N LEU A 157 -4.89 -4.24 -2.12
CA LEU A 157 -5.06 -2.97 -2.86
C LEU A 157 -5.72 -3.21 -4.22
N HIS A 158 -5.45 -4.36 -4.84
CA HIS A 158 -6.14 -4.80 -6.04
C HIS A 158 -7.61 -5.19 -5.74
N HIS A 159 -7.87 -6.08 -4.77
CA HIS A 159 -9.23 -6.58 -4.47
C HIS A 159 -10.19 -5.55 -3.83
N GLN A 160 -9.68 -4.69 -2.95
CA GLN A 160 -10.45 -3.63 -2.27
C GLN A 160 -10.62 -2.40 -3.14
N GLY A 161 -9.90 -2.33 -4.26
CA GLY A 161 -10.22 -1.43 -5.33
C GLY A 161 -9.87 0.02 -5.03
N ILE A 162 -8.63 0.38 -5.36
CA ILE A 162 -8.35 1.68 -5.98
C ILE A 162 -9.29 1.93 -7.21
N PHE A 163 -10.03 0.92 -7.68
CA PHE A 163 -11.07 1.01 -8.71
C PHE A 163 -12.48 0.54 -8.31
N ARG A 164 -12.71 0.14 -7.05
CA ARG A 164 -14.08 -0.02 -6.56
C ARG A 164 -14.53 1.34 -6.02
N VAL A 165 -14.69 2.28 -6.94
CA VAL A 165 -15.46 3.50 -6.66
C VAL A 165 -16.87 3.01 -6.32
N SER A 166 -17.16 2.87 -5.03
CA SER A 166 -18.43 2.39 -4.51
C SER A 166 -19.59 3.30 -4.94
N GLY A 167 -19.32 4.58 -5.22
CA GLY A 167 -20.25 5.49 -5.88
C GLY A 167 -20.53 5.14 -7.35
N SER A 168 -19.50 4.80 -8.13
CA SER A 168 -19.66 4.57 -9.58
C SER A 168 -20.35 3.25 -9.91
N GLN A 169 -20.28 2.24 -9.05
CA GLN A 169 -20.98 0.97 -9.27
C GLN A 169 -22.51 1.15 -9.21
N VAL A 170 -23.01 1.97 -8.27
CA VAL A 170 -24.44 2.26 -8.14
C VAL A 170 -24.92 3.16 -9.28
N GLU A 171 -24.15 4.20 -9.61
CA GLU A 171 -24.46 5.08 -10.74
C GLU A 171 -24.39 4.35 -12.08
N MET A 172 -23.43 3.46 -12.27
CA MET A 172 -23.28 2.65 -13.48
C MET A 172 -24.38 1.58 -13.59
N GLN A 173 -24.84 1.02 -12.47
CA GLN A 173 -26.04 0.16 -12.44
C GLN A 173 -27.32 0.96 -12.72
N ALA A 174 -27.44 2.20 -12.23
CA ALA A 174 -28.57 3.09 -12.52
C ALA A 174 -28.59 3.52 -13.99
N LEU A 175 -27.44 3.90 -14.56
CA LEU A 175 -27.24 4.19 -15.99
C LEU A 175 -27.61 2.97 -16.85
N ARG A 176 -27.15 1.78 -16.45
CA ARG A 176 -27.50 0.53 -17.12
C ARG A 176 -29.00 0.26 -17.07
N ALA A 177 -29.65 0.45 -15.92
CA ALA A 177 -31.07 0.22 -15.76
C ALA A 177 -31.95 1.23 -16.52
N ALA A 178 -31.56 2.50 -16.57
CA ALA A 178 -32.22 3.52 -17.38
C ALA A 178 -32.11 3.19 -18.87
N PHE A 179 -30.94 2.74 -19.33
CA PHE A 179 -30.74 2.29 -20.70
C PHE A 179 -31.59 1.05 -21.05
N GLU A 180 -31.64 0.05 -20.17
CA GLU A 180 -32.46 -1.16 -20.36
C GLU A 180 -33.98 -0.86 -20.39
N ARG A 181 -34.41 0.27 -19.81
CA ARG A 181 -35.79 0.79 -19.86
C ARG A 181 -36.06 1.74 -21.04
N GLY A 182 -35.05 2.08 -21.84
CA GLY A 182 -35.17 3.04 -22.96
C GLY A 182 -35.21 4.51 -22.53
N GLU A 183 -34.83 4.81 -21.29
CA GLU A 183 -34.75 6.16 -20.73
C GLU A 183 -33.36 6.77 -21.01
N ASP A 184 -33.27 8.11 -21.14
CA ASP A 184 -31.98 8.79 -21.33
C ASP A 184 -31.18 8.75 -20.01
N PRO A 185 -30.08 8.00 -19.96
CA PRO A 185 -29.38 7.74 -18.70
C PRO A 185 -28.52 8.93 -18.24
N LEU A 186 -28.51 10.04 -19.00
CA LEU A 186 -27.79 11.28 -18.68
C LEU A 186 -28.72 12.47 -18.43
N ALA A 187 -30.03 12.25 -18.31
CA ALA A 187 -31.02 13.32 -18.13
C ALA A 187 -30.76 14.26 -16.93
N HIS A 188 -29.96 13.81 -15.96
CA HIS A 188 -29.65 14.54 -14.73
C HIS A 188 -28.20 15.05 -14.63
N VAL A 189 -27.31 14.69 -15.56
CA VAL A 189 -25.91 15.13 -15.53
C VAL A 189 -25.81 16.48 -16.24
N ARG A 190 -25.60 17.56 -15.46
CA ARG A 190 -25.71 18.93 -15.96
C ARG A 190 -24.36 19.60 -16.24
N ASP A 191 -23.25 19.14 -15.64
CA ASP A 191 -21.91 19.67 -15.94
C ASP A 191 -20.80 18.62 -15.94
N ALA A 192 -19.73 18.88 -16.71
CA ALA A 192 -18.53 18.02 -16.77
C ALA A 192 -17.77 17.94 -15.42
N SER A 193 -18.04 18.84 -14.48
CA SER A 193 -17.53 18.80 -13.11
C SER A 193 -18.12 17.65 -12.28
N ASP A 194 -19.31 17.16 -12.62
CA ASP A 194 -19.95 16.03 -11.91
C ASP A 194 -19.23 14.70 -12.20
N ILE A 195 -18.50 14.63 -13.32
CA ILE A 195 -17.68 13.48 -13.72
C ILE A 195 -16.34 13.48 -12.96
N ASN A 196 -15.85 14.65 -12.54
CA ASN A 196 -14.56 14.81 -11.85
C ASN A 196 -14.69 14.89 -10.31
N SER A 197 -15.87 15.20 -9.76
CA SER A 197 -16.09 15.24 -8.30
C SER A 197 -15.97 13.86 -7.64
N VAL A 198 -16.20 12.79 -8.41
CA VAL A 198 -16.04 11.38 -7.99
C VAL A 198 -14.56 10.98 -7.84
N ILE A 199 -13.63 11.69 -8.48
CA ILE A 199 -12.19 11.35 -8.46
C ILE A 199 -11.43 12.13 -7.38
N LEU A 200 -11.85 13.36 -7.06
CA LEU A 200 -11.07 14.28 -6.21
C LEU A 200 -11.60 14.42 -4.77
N SER A 201 -12.80 13.92 -4.47
CA SER A 201 -13.37 14.04 -3.12
C SER A 201 -12.77 13.05 -2.11
N ASP A 202 -12.16 11.96 -2.58
CA ASP A 202 -11.62 10.89 -1.73
C ASP A 202 -10.13 11.04 -1.39
N ASP A 203 -9.38 11.91 -2.08
CA ASP A 203 -7.97 12.18 -1.74
C ASP A 203 -7.81 12.79 -0.34
N LYS A 204 -8.80 13.60 0.10
CA LYS A 204 -8.80 14.19 1.45
C LYS A 204 -9.25 13.20 2.53
N LEU A 205 -10.11 12.24 2.19
CA LEU A 205 -10.57 11.18 3.11
C LEU A 205 -9.52 10.07 3.27
N CYS A 206 -8.81 9.71 2.20
CA CYS A 206 -7.72 8.73 2.25
C CYS A 206 -6.50 9.29 3.02
N SER A 207 -6.15 10.56 2.80
CA SER A 207 -5.04 11.21 3.53
C SER A 207 -5.33 11.40 5.03
N SER A 208 -6.60 11.59 5.42
CA SER A 208 -6.99 11.74 6.83
C SER A 208 -7.12 10.39 7.54
N ALA A 209 -7.59 9.34 6.86
CA ALA A 209 -7.60 7.98 7.39
C ALA A 209 -6.18 7.45 7.66
N LEU A 210 -5.23 7.69 6.75
CA LEU A 210 -3.81 7.33 6.93
C LEU A 210 -3.14 8.09 8.10
N HIS A 211 -3.53 9.34 8.34
CA HIS A 211 -3.02 10.13 9.48
C HIS A 211 -3.57 9.64 10.82
N VAL A 212 -4.86 9.30 10.89
CA VAL A 212 -5.49 8.77 12.11
C VAL A 212 -4.91 7.40 12.49
N GLN A 213 -4.57 6.59 11.49
CA GLN A 213 -4.02 5.25 11.72
C GLN A 213 -2.53 5.25 12.10
N CYS A 214 -1.77 6.27 11.71
CA CYS A 214 -0.40 6.48 12.20
C CYS A 214 -0.36 6.99 13.66
N ALA A 215 -1.34 7.80 14.06
CA ALA A 215 -1.42 8.34 15.43
C ALA A 215 -1.86 7.31 16.50
N GLN A 216 -2.28 6.10 16.09
CA GLN A 216 -2.67 5.01 16.99
C GLN A 216 -1.58 3.93 17.14
N LEU A 217 -0.40 4.16 16.56
CA LEU A 217 0.76 3.25 16.60
C LEU A 217 2.00 3.86 17.32
N GLU A 218 1.83 4.98 18.01
CA GLU A 218 2.76 5.53 19.02
C GLU A 218 2.14 5.41 20.42
#